data_AF-A0ABD2BZP5-F1
#
_entry.id   AF-A0ABD2BZP5-F1
#
_cell.length_a   1.000
_cell.length_b   1.000
_cell.length_c   1.000
_cell.angle_alpha   90.00
_cell.angle_beta   90.00
_cell.angle_gamma   90.00
#
_symmetry.space_group_name_H-M   'P 1'
#
loop_
_entity.id
_entity.type
_entity.pdbx_description
1 polymer ?
#
loop_
_entity_poly.entity_id
_entity_poly.type
_entity_poly.pdbx_seq_one_letter_code
_entity_poly.pdbx_strand_id
1 'polypeptide(L)'
;MSQIQTECEADNTTFNRVNIYFYLLFFSFLSLSLMDPESISPQTSRISRAKRVSLGVGGALVELPATERGGWSNPIEFVLSCIGYAVGIGNVWRFPYLVYRNGGGAFLVPFVLMLITMGLPIFFLELAIGQYSGLGPNEAFARMAPAFQGLGYCTLVVIGFVIVYYMVIVAWTLFYIFASFSPNLAWAHCDNYFNTDNCYSGIQNLECQNQNNMTIFYNRTCMAINEVCQKFDYKFGNITHCIKDDNVIAHRHLYKRVLSSEEYFR
;
A
#
# COMPACT_ATOMS: atom_id res chain seq x y z
N MET A 1 -13.18 13.82 -0.56
CA MET A 1 -12.33 12.97 -1.44
C MET A 1 -12.66 13.07 -2.94
N SER A 2 -13.90 13.41 -3.36
CA SER A 2 -14.36 13.33 -4.77
C SER A 2 -14.02 14.52 -5.68
N GLN A 3 -13.69 15.70 -5.15
CA GLN A 3 -13.40 16.90 -5.97
C GLN A 3 -11.94 17.00 -6.44
N ILE A 4 -11.00 16.36 -5.73
CA ILE A 4 -9.58 16.32 -6.13
C ILE A 4 -9.36 15.32 -7.28
N GLN A 5 -10.26 14.37 -7.49
CA GLN A 5 -10.16 13.37 -8.55
C GLN A 5 -10.48 13.92 -9.94
N THR A 6 -11.26 14.99 -10.07
CA THR A 6 -11.80 15.41 -11.39
C THR A 6 -10.87 16.32 -12.17
N GLU A 7 -9.96 17.07 -11.53
CA GLU A 7 -9.00 17.95 -12.21
C GLU A 7 -7.72 17.23 -12.69
N CYS A 8 -7.49 15.99 -12.23
CA CYS A 8 -6.34 15.17 -12.67
C CYS A 8 -6.62 14.29 -13.90
N GLU A 9 -7.82 14.33 -14.50
CA GLU A 9 -8.22 13.36 -15.56
C GLU A 9 -7.63 13.70 -16.94
N ALA A 10 -7.23 14.95 -17.22
CA ALA A 10 -6.80 15.38 -18.56
C ALA A 10 -5.28 15.25 -18.85
N ASP A 11 -4.42 15.19 -17.82
CA ASP A 11 -2.94 15.17 -17.95
C ASP A 11 -2.34 13.76 -17.64
N ASN A 12 -3.20 12.73 -17.60
CA ASN A 12 -2.94 11.47 -16.89
C ASN A 12 -2.51 10.29 -17.79
N THR A 13 -2.60 10.41 -19.11
CA THR A 13 -2.29 9.30 -20.03
C THR A 13 -0.79 9.15 -20.33
N THR A 14 -0.03 10.24 -20.30
CA THR A 14 1.44 10.26 -20.43
C THR A 14 2.13 10.05 -19.08
N PHE A 15 1.55 10.56 -17.99
CA PHE A 15 2.08 10.44 -16.62
C PHE A 15 1.99 9.01 -16.05
N ASN A 16 0.96 8.23 -16.40
CA ASN A 16 0.79 6.86 -15.90
C ASN A 16 1.77 5.84 -16.49
N ARG A 17 2.29 6.06 -17.71
CA ARG A 17 3.32 5.18 -18.29
C ARG A 17 4.69 5.41 -17.67
N VAL A 18 5.04 6.67 -17.36
CA VAL A 18 6.29 7.02 -16.66
C VAL A 18 6.28 6.51 -15.22
N ASN A 19 5.12 6.53 -14.56
CA ASN A 19 4.96 6.06 -13.18
C ASN A 19 5.33 4.58 -13.01
N ILE A 20 4.95 3.69 -13.94
CA ILE A 20 5.27 2.26 -13.82
C ILE A 20 6.78 1.99 -13.88
N TYR A 21 7.49 2.67 -14.80
CA TYR A 21 8.94 2.56 -14.89
C TYR A 21 9.63 3.21 -13.69
N PHE A 22 9.07 4.31 -13.18
CA PHE A 22 9.53 4.94 -11.96
C PHE A 22 9.36 3.99 -10.77
N TYR A 23 8.22 3.32 -10.59
CA TYR A 23 8.01 2.36 -9.50
C TYR A 23 8.90 1.11 -9.60
N LEU A 24 9.16 0.60 -10.81
CA LEU A 24 10.07 -0.54 -11.02
C LEU A 24 11.54 -0.15 -10.80
N LEU A 25 11.96 1.03 -11.29
CA LEU A 25 13.28 1.59 -10.98
C LEU A 25 13.39 1.95 -9.49
N PHE A 26 12.31 2.39 -8.86
CA PHE A 26 12.25 2.79 -7.47
C PHE A 26 12.30 1.59 -6.52
N PHE A 27 11.64 0.48 -6.86
CA PHE A 27 11.81 -0.82 -6.19
C PHE A 27 13.18 -1.44 -6.45
N SER A 28 13.80 -1.14 -7.58
CA SER A 28 15.19 -1.47 -7.79
C SER A 28 16.07 -0.62 -6.85
N PHE A 29 16.13 0.70 -7.01
CA PHE A 29 17.04 1.57 -6.27
C PHE A 29 16.85 1.64 -4.74
N LEU A 30 15.65 1.40 -4.20
CA LEU A 30 15.45 1.29 -2.74
C LEU A 30 16.07 -0.02 -2.17
N SER A 31 16.34 -1.03 -3.02
CA SER A 31 17.13 -2.23 -2.67
C SER A 31 18.56 -1.87 -2.27
N LEU A 32 19.07 -0.75 -2.78
CA LEU A 32 20.46 -0.33 -2.60
C LEU A 32 20.67 0.48 -1.31
N SER A 33 19.64 1.10 -0.72
CA SER A 33 19.80 1.95 0.48
C SER A 33 19.16 1.44 1.77
N LEU A 34 18.53 0.28 1.77
CA LEU A 34 18.19 -0.44 3.02
C LEU A 34 19.16 -1.58 3.32
N MET A 35 20.15 -1.79 2.46
CA MET A 35 21.24 -2.74 2.69
C MET A 35 22.38 -2.06 3.49
N ASP A 36 22.04 -1.27 4.52
CA ASP A 36 23.01 -0.88 5.55
C ASP A 36 23.09 -2.02 6.58
N PRO A 37 24.28 -2.64 6.78
CA PRO A 37 24.47 -3.82 7.61
C PRO A 37 24.55 -3.48 9.10
N GLU A 38 23.60 -2.70 9.64
CA GLU A 38 23.72 -2.12 10.99
C GLU A 38 22.57 -2.41 11.96
N SER A 39 21.75 -3.45 11.75
CA SER A 39 20.71 -3.77 12.75
C SER A 39 20.54 -5.22 13.20
N ILE A 40 21.38 -6.18 12.80
CA ILE A 40 21.38 -7.52 13.46
C ILE A 40 22.81 -8.07 13.53
N SER A 41 23.50 -7.85 14.65
CA SER A 41 24.72 -8.59 15.01
C SER A 41 24.41 -9.62 16.11
N PRO A 42 24.93 -10.85 15.97
CA PRO A 42 25.81 -11.39 17.00
C PRO A 42 27.22 -11.61 16.42
N GLN A 43 28.21 -11.22 17.20
CA GLN A 43 29.63 -11.23 16.83
C GLN A 43 30.17 -12.64 16.58
N THR A 44 30.91 -12.83 15.49
CA THR A 44 31.93 -13.89 15.40
C THR A 44 33.09 -13.36 14.58
N SER A 45 34.22 -13.12 15.25
CA SER A 45 35.43 -12.51 14.72
C SER A 45 36.34 -13.54 14.02
N ARG A 46 36.86 -13.21 12.83
CA ARG A 46 38.12 -13.74 12.32
C ARG A 46 39.01 -12.55 11.93
N ILE A 47 40.26 -12.57 12.38
CA ILE A 47 41.16 -11.41 12.27
C ILE A 47 41.77 -11.37 10.86
N SER A 48 41.50 -10.32 10.08
CA SER A 48 42.30 -9.99 8.88
C SER A 48 42.47 -8.49 8.58
N ARG A 49 43.74 -8.04 8.73
CA ARG A 49 44.49 -6.92 8.11
C ARG A 49 43.85 -5.51 8.09
N ALA A 50 44.31 -4.68 9.03
CA ALA A 50 44.00 -3.25 9.18
C ALA A 50 44.44 -2.37 7.99
N LYS A 51 43.59 -1.40 7.60
CA LYS A 51 43.89 -0.35 6.63
C LYS A 51 44.56 0.82 7.35
N ARG A 52 45.87 1.02 7.12
CA ARG A 52 46.63 2.13 7.72
C ARG A 52 46.33 3.45 7.03
N VAL A 53 45.85 4.44 7.78
CA VAL A 53 45.68 5.84 7.32
C VAL A 53 46.68 6.71 8.09
N SER A 54 47.52 7.46 7.38
CA SER A 54 48.49 8.40 7.96
C SER A 54 47.87 9.79 8.03
N LEU A 55 47.59 10.29 9.23
CA LEU A 55 47.27 11.70 9.45
C LEU A 55 48.59 12.49 9.49
N GLY A 56 48.73 13.45 8.57
CA GLY A 56 49.92 14.28 8.45
C GLY A 56 50.16 15.12 9.71
N VAL A 57 51.44 15.20 10.08
CA VAL A 57 52.07 15.98 11.17
C VAL A 57 51.71 15.47 12.59
N GLY A 58 52.54 14.55 13.08
CA GLY A 58 52.49 14.03 14.47
C GLY A 58 52.07 12.57 14.61
N GLY A 59 52.53 11.70 13.69
CA GLY A 59 52.11 10.31 13.47
C GLY A 59 51.76 9.43 14.67
N ALA A 60 50.56 9.62 15.21
CA ALA A 60 49.81 8.57 15.89
C ALA A 60 49.02 7.81 14.83
N LEU A 61 49.38 6.55 14.59
CA LEU A 61 48.59 5.62 13.79
C LEU A 61 47.38 5.18 14.62
N VAL A 62 46.20 5.73 14.33
CA VAL A 62 44.95 5.21 14.87
C VAL A 62 44.53 4.05 13.96
N GLU A 63 44.71 2.81 14.42
CA GLU A 63 44.07 1.65 13.81
C GLU A 63 42.57 1.72 14.15
N LEU A 64 41.79 2.34 13.27
CA LEU A 64 40.35 2.10 13.28
C LEU A 64 40.14 0.62 12.97
N PRO A 65 39.42 -0.14 13.83
CA PRO A 65 39.09 -1.51 13.50
C PRO A 65 38.37 -1.48 12.16
N ALA A 66 38.94 -2.17 11.16
CA ALA A 66 38.22 -2.41 9.93
C ALA A 66 36.97 -3.21 10.33
N THR A 67 35.81 -2.57 10.31
CA THR A 67 34.54 -3.25 10.49
C THR A 67 34.41 -4.29 9.39
N GLU A 68 34.68 -5.55 9.72
CA GLU A 68 34.43 -6.66 8.80
C GLU A 68 32.94 -6.66 8.48
N ARG A 69 32.62 -6.69 7.19
CA ARG A 69 31.23 -6.71 6.72
C ARG A 69 30.58 -7.99 7.23
N GLY A 70 29.49 -7.85 7.98
CA GLY A 70 28.67 -8.98 8.41
C GLY A 70 28.19 -9.78 7.19
N GLY A 71 28.43 -11.09 7.22
CA GLY A 71 27.89 -12.03 6.22
C GLY A 71 26.54 -12.58 6.68
N TRP A 72 25.72 -13.01 5.72
CA TRP A 72 24.50 -13.75 6.02
C TRP A 72 24.83 -15.11 6.61
N SER A 73 24.14 -15.52 7.66
CA SER A 73 24.38 -16.82 8.30
C SER A 73 23.82 -17.96 7.44
N ASN A 74 22.67 -17.71 6.79
CA ASN A 74 22.04 -18.64 5.85
C ASN A 74 21.62 -17.94 4.55
N PRO A 75 21.73 -18.60 3.39
CA PRO A 75 21.25 -18.04 2.11
C PRO A 75 19.74 -17.82 2.08
N ILE A 76 18.97 -18.56 2.89
CA ILE A 76 17.52 -18.40 3.02
C ILE A 76 17.16 -17.09 3.69
N GLU A 77 17.95 -16.62 4.67
CA GLU A 77 17.74 -15.32 5.33
C GLU A 77 17.86 -14.16 4.33
N PHE A 78 18.84 -14.27 3.41
CA PHE A 78 19.01 -13.32 2.32
C PHE A 78 17.79 -13.33 1.39
N VAL A 79 17.37 -14.51 0.92
CA VAL A 79 16.20 -14.63 0.01
C VAL A 79 14.92 -14.12 0.67
N LEU A 80 14.69 -14.45 1.93
CA LEU A 80 13.51 -14.00 2.68
C LEU A 80 13.51 -12.48 2.85
N SER A 81 14.68 -11.88 3.11
CA SER A 81 14.83 -10.42 3.19
C SER A 81 14.51 -9.77 1.83
N CYS A 82 14.98 -10.34 0.72
CA CYS A 82 14.65 -9.86 -0.61
C CYS A 82 13.16 -9.99 -0.94
N ILE A 83 12.50 -11.08 -0.53
CA ILE A 83 11.05 -11.27 -0.75
C ILE A 83 10.23 -10.29 0.09
N GLY A 84 10.57 -10.14 1.38
CA GLY A 84 9.91 -9.19 2.26
C GLY A 84 10.04 -7.75 1.77
N TYR A 85 11.18 -7.44 1.16
CA TYR A 85 11.39 -6.17 0.46
C TYR A 85 10.52 -6.06 -0.80
N ALA A 86 10.51 -7.09 -1.67
CA ALA A 86 9.76 -7.10 -2.94
C ALA A 86 8.22 -7.02 -2.77
N VAL A 87 7.69 -7.54 -1.67
CA VAL A 87 6.24 -7.58 -1.39
C VAL A 87 5.85 -6.41 -0.49
N GLY A 88 5.46 -5.29 -1.10
CA GLY A 88 4.98 -4.10 -0.39
C GLY A 88 3.45 -3.96 -0.36
N ILE A 89 2.95 -3.13 0.57
CA ILE A 89 1.50 -2.80 0.69
C ILE A 89 0.96 -2.15 -0.62
N GLY A 90 1.83 -1.51 -1.39
CA GLY A 90 1.50 -0.98 -2.72
C GLY A 90 0.97 -2.05 -3.69
N ASN A 91 1.45 -3.30 -3.60
CA ASN A 91 0.98 -4.41 -4.42
C ASN A 91 -0.44 -4.84 -4.04
N VAL A 92 -0.89 -4.59 -2.81
CA VAL A 92 -2.20 -5.01 -2.31
C VAL A 92 -3.32 -4.14 -2.86
N TRP A 93 -3.15 -2.82 -2.93
CA TRP A 93 -4.22 -1.91 -3.39
C TRP A 93 -4.03 -1.40 -4.82
N ARG A 94 -2.79 -1.13 -5.25
CA ARG A 94 -2.56 -0.43 -6.52
C ARG A 94 -2.68 -1.38 -7.69
N PHE A 95 -2.15 -2.59 -7.54
CA PHE A 95 -2.18 -3.59 -8.60
C PHE A 95 -3.63 -3.98 -8.96
N PRO A 96 -4.51 -4.34 -8.02
CA PRO A 96 -5.90 -4.64 -8.37
C PRO A 96 -6.63 -3.45 -9.01
N TYR A 97 -6.40 -2.24 -8.49
CA TYR A 97 -6.99 -1.02 -9.05
C TYR A 97 -6.56 -0.79 -10.51
N LEU A 98 -5.27 -0.98 -10.80
CA LEU A 98 -4.72 -0.76 -12.13
C LEU A 98 -5.16 -1.84 -13.12
N VAL A 99 -5.23 -3.10 -12.68
CA VAL A 99 -5.79 -4.22 -13.46
C VAL A 99 -7.24 -3.92 -13.79
N TYR A 100 -8.05 -3.50 -12.81
CA TYR A 100 -9.47 -3.19 -13.01
C TYR A 100 -9.70 -2.08 -14.05
N ARG A 101 -8.95 -0.97 -13.97
CA ARG A 101 -9.10 0.15 -14.92
C ARG A 101 -8.60 -0.14 -16.33
N ASN A 102 -7.60 -1.03 -16.50
CA ASN A 102 -6.94 -1.27 -17.79
C ASN A 102 -7.41 -2.55 -18.50
N GLY A 103 -8.68 -2.92 -18.34
CA GLY A 103 -9.26 -4.08 -19.05
C GLY A 103 -9.16 -5.40 -18.29
N GLY A 104 -9.03 -5.36 -16.96
CA GLY A 104 -9.07 -6.53 -16.10
C GLY A 104 -7.93 -7.50 -16.41
N GLY A 105 -8.27 -8.79 -16.56
CA GLY A 105 -7.30 -9.86 -16.79
C GLY A 105 -6.45 -9.70 -18.05
N ALA A 106 -6.91 -8.96 -19.07
CA ALA A 106 -6.13 -8.72 -20.29
C ALA A 106 -4.86 -7.88 -20.03
N PHE A 107 -4.87 -7.03 -19.00
CA PHE A 107 -3.71 -6.23 -18.59
C PHE A 107 -2.54 -7.09 -18.06
N LEU A 108 -2.81 -8.32 -17.62
CA LEU A 108 -1.78 -9.20 -17.06
C LEU A 108 -0.76 -9.67 -18.11
N VAL A 109 -1.18 -9.83 -19.37
CA VAL A 109 -0.29 -10.28 -20.45
C VAL A 109 0.86 -9.28 -20.71
N PRO A 110 0.61 -7.99 -21.01
CA PRO A 110 1.70 -7.03 -21.18
C PRO A 110 2.46 -6.77 -19.87
N PHE A 111 1.81 -6.90 -18.71
CA PHE A 111 2.46 -6.75 -17.40
C PHE A 111 3.54 -7.82 -17.18
N VAL A 112 3.22 -9.10 -17.39
CA VAL A 112 4.17 -10.20 -17.24
C VAL A 112 5.29 -10.12 -18.28
N LEU A 113 4.98 -9.75 -19.53
CA LEU A 113 6.01 -9.56 -20.56
C LEU A 113 7.00 -8.46 -20.20
N MET A 114 6.54 -7.31 -19.72
CA MET A 114 7.41 -6.23 -19.25
C MET A 114 8.20 -6.61 -18.00
N LEU A 115 7.61 -7.40 -17.10
CA LEU A 115 8.31 -7.91 -15.92
C LEU A 115 9.48 -8.82 -16.31
N ILE A 116 9.28 -9.74 -17.25
CA ILE A 116 10.35 -10.66 -17.68
C ILE A 116 11.40 -9.94 -18.53
N THR A 117 11.00 -9.03 -19.41
CA THR A 117 11.92 -8.38 -20.38
C THR A 117 12.69 -7.20 -19.81
N MET A 118 12.11 -6.45 -18.85
CA MET A 118 12.75 -5.27 -18.26
C MET A 118 12.93 -5.41 -16.76
N GLY A 119 11.92 -5.90 -16.03
CA GLY A 119 11.98 -6.03 -14.57
C GLY A 119 13.08 -7.00 -14.09
N LEU A 120 13.07 -8.24 -14.59
CA LEU A 120 14.00 -9.28 -14.17
C LEU A 120 15.46 -8.94 -14.53
N PRO A 121 15.79 -8.43 -15.74
CA PRO A 121 17.16 -8.05 -16.07
C PRO A 121 17.69 -6.88 -15.23
N ILE A 122 16.86 -5.87 -14.95
CA ILE A 122 17.26 -4.73 -14.12
C ILE A 122 17.51 -5.18 -12.68
N PHE A 123 16.62 -6.01 -12.12
CA PHE A 123 16.79 -6.58 -10.79
C PHE A 123 18.07 -7.43 -10.68
N PHE A 124 18.32 -8.28 -11.69
CA PHE A 124 19.54 -9.10 -11.71
C PHE A 124 20.81 -8.26 -11.82
N LEU A 125 20.80 -7.23 -12.67
CA LEU A 125 21.93 -6.30 -12.81
C LEU A 125 22.26 -5.62 -11.48
N GLU A 126 21.24 -5.16 -10.77
CA GLU A 126 21.40 -4.50 -9.48
C GLU A 126 21.98 -5.45 -8.41
N LEU A 127 21.45 -6.66 -8.29
CA LEU A 127 21.99 -7.66 -7.37
C LEU A 127 23.45 -8.01 -7.72
N ALA A 128 23.76 -8.16 -9.00
CA ALA A 128 25.12 -8.45 -9.46
C ALA A 128 26.09 -7.32 -9.10
N ILE A 129 25.70 -6.05 -9.29
CA ILE A 129 26.51 -4.89 -8.92
C ILE A 129 26.67 -4.81 -7.39
N GLY A 130 25.62 -5.03 -6.61
CA GLY A 130 25.67 -5.01 -5.15
C GLY A 130 26.56 -6.11 -4.57
N GLN A 131 26.51 -7.32 -5.14
CA GLN A 131 27.37 -8.44 -4.74
C GLN A 131 28.83 -8.24 -5.18
N TYR A 132 29.06 -7.74 -6.40
CA TYR A 132 30.40 -7.53 -6.94
C TYR A 132 31.15 -6.37 -6.26
N SER A 133 30.48 -5.22 -6.13
CA SER A 133 31.09 -4.03 -5.53
C SER A 133 31.28 -4.18 -4.02
N GLY A 134 30.33 -4.84 -3.36
CA GLY A 134 30.30 -5.02 -1.92
C GLY A 134 30.24 -3.72 -1.12
N LEU A 135 29.79 -2.64 -1.76
CA LEU A 135 29.77 -1.27 -1.25
C LEU A 135 28.35 -0.71 -1.33
N GLY A 136 28.07 0.33 -0.54
CA GLY A 136 26.83 1.08 -0.66
C GLY A 136 26.73 1.84 -2.00
N PRO A 137 25.52 2.29 -2.38
CA PRO A 137 25.24 2.96 -3.65
C PRO A 137 26.19 4.11 -3.95
N ASN A 138 26.41 4.98 -2.95
CA ASN A 138 27.21 6.19 -3.08
C ASN A 138 28.65 5.88 -3.48
N GLU A 139 29.26 4.90 -2.83
CA GLU A 139 30.62 4.49 -3.12
C GLU A 139 30.71 3.61 -4.39
N ALA A 140 29.70 2.78 -4.65
CA ALA A 140 29.64 1.94 -5.83
C ALA A 140 29.63 2.78 -7.11
N PHE A 141 28.76 3.79 -7.21
CA PHE A 141 28.70 4.69 -8.37
C PHE A 141 29.96 5.55 -8.51
N ALA A 142 30.51 6.06 -7.40
CA ALA A 142 31.75 6.82 -7.42
C ALA A 142 32.95 6.00 -7.95
N ARG A 143 33.04 4.71 -7.60
CA ARG A 143 34.12 3.81 -8.06
C ARG A 143 33.93 3.29 -9.48
N MET A 144 32.69 3.09 -9.94
CA MET A 144 32.43 2.68 -11.32
C MET A 144 32.69 3.81 -12.31
N ALA A 145 32.15 5.01 -12.03
CA ALA A 145 32.30 6.16 -12.89
C ALA A 145 32.10 7.45 -12.07
N PRO A 146 33.15 8.27 -11.86
CA PRO A 146 33.06 9.47 -11.03
C PRO A 146 32.07 10.51 -11.58
N ALA A 147 31.78 10.50 -12.89
CA ALA A 147 30.73 11.33 -13.49
C ALA A 147 29.32 11.01 -12.97
N PHE A 148 29.08 9.77 -12.52
CA PHE A 148 27.78 9.30 -12.02
C PHE A 148 27.68 9.33 -10.48
N GLN A 149 28.63 9.96 -9.78
CA GLN A 149 28.60 10.07 -8.32
C GLN A 149 27.31 10.73 -7.79
N GLY A 150 26.71 11.64 -8.57
CA GLY A 150 25.42 12.27 -8.24
C GLY A 150 24.26 11.29 -8.11
N LEU A 151 24.30 10.14 -8.80
CA LEU A 151 23.22 9.14 -8.74
C LEU A 151 23.04 8.54 -7.35
N GLY A 152 24.13 8.30 -6.61
CA GLY A 152 24.05 7.82 -5.23
C GLY A 152 23.31 8.81 -4.32
N TYR A 153 23.67 10.09 -4.37
CA TYR A 153 22.99 11.11 -3.57
C TYR A 153 21.51 11.28 -3.96
N CYS A 154 21.19 11.22 -5.26
CA CYS A 154 19.80 11.22 -5.71
C CYS A 154 19.01 10.06 -5.12
N THR A 155 19.57 8.85 -5.07
CA THR A 155 18.90 7.70 -4.46
C THR A 155 18.59 7.91 -2.97
N LEU A 156 19.52 8.46 -2.19
CA LEU A 156 19.27 8.77 -0.78
C LEU A 156 18.13 9.77 -0.57
N VAL A 157 18.10 10.84 -1.36
CA VAL A 157 17.05 11.87 -1.28
C VAL A 157 15.68 11.28 -1.59
N VAL A 158 15.60 10.52 -2.68
CA VAL A 158 14.39 9.84 -3.14
C VAL A 158 13.86 8.88 -2.07
N ILE A 159 14.74 8.14 -1.41
CA ILE A 159 14.39 7.18 -0.35
C ILE A 159 13.91 7.91 0.91
N GLY A 160 14.52 9.04 1.25
CA GLY A 160 14.06 9.90 2.34
C GLY A 160 12.61 10.34 2.18
N PHE A 161 12.24 10.85 0.99
CA PHE A 161 10.84 11.22 0.71
C PHE A 161 9.87 10.05 0.85
N VAL A 162 10.32 8.87 0.48
CA VAL A 162 9.49 7.68 0.47
C VAL A 162 9.27 7.11 1.85
N ILE A 163 10.32 7.09 2.67
CA ILE A 163 10.20 6.73 4.09
C ILE A 163 9.17 7.64 4.76
N VAL A 164 9.21 8.96 4.52
CA VAL A 164 8.27 9.91 5.16
C VAL A 164 6.81 9.55 4.86
N TYR A 165 6.43 9.31 3.60
CA TYR A 165 5.03 8.97 3.30
C TYR A 165 4.66 7.56 3.76
N TYR A 166 5.57 6.58 3.70
CA TYR A 166 5.28 5.22 4.16
C TYR A 166 5.11 5.18 5.68
N MET A 167 5.85 5.97 6.44
CA MET A 167 5.68 6.07 7.89
C MET A 167 4.29 6.59 8.25
N VAL A 168 3.74 7.53 7.48
CA VAL A 168 2.34 7.95 7.63
C VAL A 168 1.42 6.76 7.39
N ILE A 169 1.54 6.05 6.28
CA ILE A 169 0.70 4.89 5.97
C ILE A 169 0.74 3.85 7.10
N VAL A 170 1.93 3.51 7.59
CA VAL A 170 2.10 2.54 8.69
C VAL A 170 1.44 3.04 9.98
N ALA A 171 1.52 4.34 10.28
CA ALA A 171 0.84 4.92 11.44
C ALA A 171 -0.68 4.75 11.35
N TRP A 172 -1.27 5.02 10.17
CA TRP A 172 -2.70 4.79 9.95
C TRP A 172 -3.08 3.31 10.02
N THR A 173 -2.26 2.40 9.50
CA THR A 173 -2.53 0.95 9.59
C THR A 173 -2.50 0.47 11.04
N LEU A 174 -1.51 0.91 11.83
CA LEU A 174 -1.42 0.56 13.24
C LEU A 174 -2.61 1.11 14.02
N PHE A 175 -3.00 2.37 13.77
CA PHE A 175 -4.18 2.98 14.37
C PHE A 175 -5.44 2.14 14.11
N TYR A 176 -5.69 1.73 12.86
CA TYR A 176 -6.87 0.92 12.54
C TYR A 176 -6.79 -0.52 13.05
N ILE A 177 -5.60 -1.10 13.15
CA ILE A 177 -5.41 -2.40 13.82
C ILE A 177 -5.87 -2.32 15.28
N PHE A 178 -5.44 -1.30 16.02
CA PHE A 178 -5.86 -1.13 17.41
C PHE A 178 -7.35 -0.78 17.53
N ALA A 179 -7.88 0.06 16.63
CA ALA A 179 -9.31 0.37 16.60
C ALA A 179 -10.19 -0.87 16.31
N SER A 180 -9.65 -1.87 15.60
CA SER A 180 -10.37 -3.11 15.26
C SER A 180 -10.56 -4.06 16.45
N PHE A 181 -9.85 -3.84 17.57
CA PHE A 181 -10.10 -4.61 18.80
C PHE A 181 -11.33 -4.12 19.58
N SER A 182 -11.96 -3.02 19.16
CA SER A 182 -13.24 -2.59 19.72
C SER A 182 -14.37 -3.54 19.29
N PRO A 183 -15.28 -3.95 20.19
CA PRO A 183 -16.42 -4.82 19.83
C PRO A 183 -17.40 -4.12 18.87
N ASN A 184 -17.54 -2.80 19.00
CA ASN A 184 -18.37 -1.99 18.11
C ASN A 184 -17.45 -1.20 17.17
N LEU A 185 -17.42 -1.59 15.90
CA LEU A 185 -16.63 -0.91 14.87
C LEU A 185 -17.40 0.30 14.33
N ALA A 186 -16.81 1.48 14.45
CA ALA A 186 -17.43 2.74 14.05
C ALA A 186 -17.81 2.78 12.55
N TRP A 187 -17.03 2.13 11.68
CA TRP A 187 -17.31 2.05 10.23
C TRP A 187 -18.16 0.83 9.84
N ALA A 188 -18.58 -0.01 10.79
CA ALA A 188 -19.44 -1.16 10.54
C ALA A 188 -20.90 -0.86 10.89
N HIS A 189 -21.16 -0.08 11.94
CA HIS A 189 -22.50 0.23 12.44
C HIS A 189 -22.92 1.67 12.16
N CYS A 190 -24.24 1.89 12.05
CA CYS A 190 -24.82 3.22 11.87
C CYS A 190 -25.13 3.95 13.19
N ASP A 191 -24.71 3.43 14.34
CA ASP A 191 -25.07 3.93 15.68
C ASP A 191 -24.16 5.06 16.21
N ASN A 192 -23.34 5.66 15.36
CA ASN A 192 -22.45 6.75 15.74
C ASN A 192 -23.10 8.14 15.60
N TYR A 193 -22.57 9.11 16.34
CA TYR A 193 -23.06 10.50 16.33
C TYR A 193 -22.89 11.21 14.98
N PHE A 194 -21.93 10.79 14.16
CA PHE A 194 -21.62 11.42 12.86
C PHE A 194 -22.44 10.84 11.70
N ASN A 195 -23.18 9.74 11.93
CA ASN A 195 -23.94 9.10 10.88
C ASN A 195 -25.24 9.87 10.56
N THR A 196 -25.58 9.95 9.28
CA THR A 196 -26.83 10.56 8.82
C THR A 196 -27.98 9.56 8.80
N ASP A 197 -29.22 10.04 8.62
CA ASP A 197 -30.41 9.19 8.49
C ASP A 197 -30.36 8.24 7.28
N ASN A 198 -29.48 8.52 6.30
CA ASN A 198 -29.27 7.70 5.11
C ASN A 198 -28.23 6.58 5.30
N CYS A 199 -27.64 6.47 6.50
CA CYS A 199 -26.66 5.44 6.80
C CYS A 199 -27.27 4.05 6.69
N TYR A 200 -26.53 3.15 6.03
CA TYR A 200 -26.90 1.75 5.85
C TYR A 200 -25.75 0.83 6.30
N SER A 201 -26.06 -0.08 7.22
CA SER A 201 -25.19 -1.19 7.61
C SER A 201 -25.81 -2.52 7.20
N GLY A 202 -25.04 -3.35 6.49
CA GLY A 202 -25.47 -4.70 6.14
C GLY A 202 -25.64 -5.61 7.36
N ILE A 203 -24.86 -5.39 8.42
CA ILE A 203 -24.91 -6.18 9.66
C ILE A 203 -26.23 -5.89 10.39
N GLN A 204 -26.55 -4.61 10.60
CA GLN A 204 -27.80 -4.21 11.26
C GLN A 204 -29.03 -4.59 10.44
N ASN A 205 -28.95 -4.57 9.11
CA ASN A 205 -30.04 -5.05 8.27
C ASN A 205 -30.30 -6.56 8.45
N LEU A 206 -29.25 -7.38 8.62
CA LEU A 206 -29.40 -8.80 8.92
C LEU A 206 -29.96 -9.02 10.33
N GLU A 207 -29.56 -8.21 11.31
CA GLU A 207 -30.11 -8.25 12.67
C GLU A 207 -31.63 -7.96 12.69
N CYS A 208 -32.09 -6.94 11.94
CA CYS A 208 -33.52 -6.69 11.78
C CYS A 208 -34.24 -7.88 11.12
N GLN A 209 -33.66 -8.45 10.06
CA GLN A 209 -34.25 -9.58 9.35
C GLN A 209 -34.32 -10.86 10.20
N ASN A 210 -33.33 -11.11 11.05
CA ASN A 210 -33.33 -12.23 11.99
C ASN A 210 -34.47 -12.13 13.02
N GLN A 211 -34.84 -10.91 13.43
CA GLN A 211 -35.99 -10.70 14.30
C GLN A 211 -37.30 -10.84 13.52
N ASN A 212 -37.40 -10.18 12.37
CA ASN A 212 -38.57 -10.21 11.49
C ASN A 212 -38.15 -10.10 10.02
N ASN A 213 -38.42 -11.14 9.22
CA ASN A 213 -38.10 -11.18 7.78
C ASN A 213 -38.74 -10.04 6.95
N MET A 214 -39.75 -9.38 7.50
CA MET A 214 -40.49 -8.27 6.87
C MET A 214 -39.97 -6.87 7.29
N THR A 215 -38.86 -6.81 8.03
CA THR A 215 -38.25 -5.55 8.46
C THR A 215 -36.92 -5.28 7.76
N ILE A 216 -36.63 -4.01 7.54
CA ILE A 216 -35.39 -3.52 6.92
C ILE A 216 -34.81 -2.38 7.76
N PHE A 217 -33.50 -2.21 7.66
CA PHE A 217 -32.81 -1.11 8.32
C PHE A 217 -33.00 0.20 7.52
N TYR A 218 -33.75 1.14 8.11
CA TYR A 218 -34.02 2.45 7.53
C TYR A 218 -34.09 3.51 8.63
N ASN A 219 -33.56 4.71 8.38
CA ASN A 219 -33.55 5.80 9.36
C ASN A 219 -33.02 5.36 10.75
N ARG A 220 -31.91 4.61 10.75
CA ARG A 220 -31.24 4.03 11.93
C ARG A 220 -32.11 3.14 12.82
N THR A 221 -33.25 2.65 12.33
CA THR A 221 -34.18 1.78 13.07
C THR A 221 -34.65 0.63 12.18
N CYS A 222 -35.13 -0.45 12.80
CA CYS A 222 -35.79 -1.54 12.07
C CYS A 222 -37.23 -1.12 11.78
N MET A 223 -37.54 -0.81 10.52
CA MET A 223 -38.90 -0.48 10.06
C MET A 223 -39.45 -1.58 9.17
N ALA A 224 -40.77 -1.75 9.18
CA ALA A 224 -41.42 -2.75 8.33
C ALA A 224 -41.44 -2.29 6.87
N ILE A 225 -41.22 -3.22 5.93
CA ILE A 225 -41.07 -2.91 4.49
C ILE A 225 -42.32 -2.19 3.94
N ASN A 226 -43.50 -2.57 4.41
CA ASN A 226 -44.78 -1.93 4.06
C ASN A 226 -44.81 -0.45 4.42
N GLU A 227 -44.37 -0.07 5.62
CA GLU A 227 -44.31 1.31 6.09
C GLU A 227 -43.30 2.12 5.27
N VAL A 228 -42.14 1.52 4.95
CA VAL A 228 -41.13 2.17 4.12
C VAL A 228 -41.66 2.39 2.70
N CYS A 229 -42.30 1.39 2.06
CA CYS A 229 -42.92 1.59 0.75
C CYS A 229 -43.97 2.71 0.80
N GLN A 230 -44.83 2.71 1.82
CA GLN A 230 -45.92 3.67 1.98
C GLN A 230 -45.39 5.11 2.18
N LYS A 231 -44.27 5.27 2.90
CA LYS A 231 -43.64 6.58 3.12
C LYS A 231 -43.16 7.25 1.82
N PHE A 232 -42.93 6.48 0.76
CA PHE A 232 -42.51 6.97 -0.55
C PHE A 232 -43.64 6.91 -1.60
N ASP A 233 -44.90 6.76 -1.17
CA ASP A 233 -46.08 6.60 -2.04
C ASP A 233 -46.04 5.34 -2.94
N TYR A 234 -45.41 4.26 -2.47
CA TYR A 234 -45.44 2.94 -3.11
C TYR A 234 -46.30 1.95 -2.30
N LYS A 235 -46.99 1.06 -3.00
CA LYS A 235 -47.69 -0.08 -2.38
C LYS A 235 -46.70 -1.21 -2.12
N PHE A 236 -46.96 -1.96 -1.06
CA PHE A 236 -46.22 -3.19 -0.77
C PHE A 236 -46.46 -4.21 -1.89
N GLY A 237 -45.38 -4.73 -2.48
CA GLY A 237 -45.44 -5.79 -3.50
C GLY A 237 -44.92 -7.10 -2.93
N ASN A 238 -43.59 -7.24 -2.90
CA ASN A 238 -42.89 -8.42 -2.39
C ASN A 238 -41.79 -7.97 -1.40
N ILE A 239 -41.14 -8.90 -0.69
CA ILE A 239 -40.06 -8.64 0.26
C ILE A 239 -38.92 -7.82 -0.36
N THR A 240 -38.72 -7.95 -1.68
CA THR A 240 -37.66 -7.26 -2.41
C THR A 240 -38.13 -6.01 -3.16
N HIS A 241 -39.43 -5.86 -3.46
CA HIS A 241 -39.94 -4.85 -4.39
C HIS A 241 -41.19 -4.13 -3.88
N CYS A 242 -41.26 -2.82 -4.12
CA CYS A 242 -42.46 -2.01 -3.95
C CYS A 242 -43.05 -1.64 -5.33
N ILE A 243 -44.36 -1.39 -5.41
CA ILE A 243 -45.11 -1.23 -6.67
C ILE A 243 -45.83 0.13 -6.67
N LYS A 244 -45.72 0.89 -7.77
CA LYS A 244 -46.49 2.12 -8.01
C LYS A 244 -46.88 2.21 -9.48
N ASP A 245 -48.18 2.26 -9.76
CA ASP A 245 -48.76 2.53 -11.09
C ASP A 245 -48.02 1.76 -12.22
N ASP A 246 -47.94 0.43 -12.06
CA ASP A 246 -47.23 -0.55 -12.92
C ASP A 246 -45.70 -0.56 -12.90
N ASN A 247 -45.04 0.35 -12.18
CA ASN A 247 -43.60 0.31 -11.98
C ASN A 247 -43.22 -0.51 -10.74
N VAL A 248 -42.38 -1.53 -10.96
CA VAL A 248 -41.79 -2.37 -9.90
C VAL A 248 -40.39 -1.89 -9.62
N ILE A 249 -40.14 -1.41 -8.40
CA ILE A 249 -38.81 -0.96 -7.98
C ILE A 249 -38.33 -1.74 -6.77
N ALA A 250 -37.04 -2.07 -6.74
CA ALA A 250 -36.46 -2.71 -5.57
C ALA A 250 -36.41 -1.72 -4.39
N HIS A 251 -36.70 -2.18 -3.18
CA HIS A 251 -36.66 -1.34 -1.98
C HIS A 251 -35.33 -0.60 -1.79
N ARG A 252 -34.25 -1.22 -2.28
CA ARG A 252 -32.87 -0.72 -2.29
C ARG A 252 -32.66 0.59 -3.07
N HIS A 253 -33.56 0.90 -4.01
CA HIS A 253 -33.50 2.08 -4.88
C HIS A 253 -34.53 3.17 -4.52
N LEU A 254 -35.38 2.94 -3.51
CA LEU A 254 -36.37 3.92 -3.05
C LEU A 254 -35.72 5.16 -2.43
N TYR A 255 -34.60 4.97 -1.75
CA TYR A 255 -33.90 6.00 -1.01
C TYR A 255 -32.39 5.88 -1.21
N LYS A 256 -31.69 6.99 -1.00
CA LYS A 256 -30.24 7.02 -1.03
C LYS A 256 -29.71 6.27 0.20
N ARG A 257 -28.89 5.24 -0.03
CA ARG A 257 -28.21 4.50 1.03
C ARG A 257 -26.72 4.79 0.94
N VAL A 258 -26.16 5.29 2.02
CA VAL A 258 -24.72 5.54 2.15
C VAL A 258 -24.18 4.49 3.11
N LEU A 259 -23.09 3.81 2.74
CA LEU A 259 -22.52 2.80 3.64
C LEU A 259 -21.95 3.47 4.89
N SER A 260 -22.07 2.80 6.04
CA SER A 260 -21.46 3.26 7.31
C SER A 260 -19.96 3.56 7.18
N SER A 261 -19.23 2.79 6.36
CA SER A 261 -17.84 3.06 6.05
C SER A 261 -17.64 4.33 5.21
N GLU A 262 -18.53 4.59 4.24
CA GLU A 262 -18.45 5.79 3.39
C GLU A 262 -18.71 7.08 4.19
N GLU A 263 -19.59 7.02 5.19
CA GLU A 263 -19.81 8.16 6.11
C GLU A 263 -18.65 8.36 7.08
N TYR A 264 -18.00 7.28 7.53
CA TYR A 264 -16.85 7.34 8.42
C TYR A 264 -15.59 7.93 7.76
N PHE A 265 -15.34 7.64 6.49
CA PHE A 265 -14.15 8.10 5.74
C PHE A 265 -14.40 9.38 4.92
N ARG A 266 -15.50 10.08 5.16
CA ARG A 266 -15.92 11.26 4.39
C ARG A 266 -15.01 12.47 4.60
#